data_AF-A0A433BLB5-F1
#
_entry.id   AF-A0A433BLB5-F1
#
_cell.length_a   1.000
_cell.length_b   1.000
_cell.length_c   1.000
_cell.angle_alpha   90.00
_cell.angle_beta   90.00
_cell.angle_gamma   90.00
#
_symmetry.space_group_name_H-M   'P 1'
#
loop_
_entity.id
_entity.type
_entity.pdbx_description
1 polymer ?
#
loop_
_entity_poly.entity_id
_entity_poly.type
_entity_poly.pdbx_seq_one_letter_code
_entity_poly.pdbx_strand_id
1 'polypeptide(L)'
;QEAKPLRLPQPMLTLRGGPMAPAQFVFDRGQPGGPAGQLAFVLSASPDLSREALTERVLAQGRQALAPLGLDRLQALGTVIEKRATFACTPGLQRPAQRLITGLSACGDYVEGPYPATLEGAVLSAQAVVAALD
;
A
#
# COMPACT_ATOMS: atom_id res chain seq x y z
N GLN A 1 20.89 27.52 -7.96
CA GLN A 1 20.19 26.78 -9.04
C GLN A 1 18.90 26.27 -8.42
N GLU A 2 17.77 26.81 -8.84
CA GLU A 2 16.46 26.54 -8.23
C GLU A 2 16.05 25.09 -8.54
N ALA A 3 15.76 24.30 -7.51
CA ALA A 3 15.37 22.91 -7.71
C ALA A 3 14.01 22.86 -8.40
N LYS A 4 13.91 22.17 -9.53
CA LYS A 4 12.63 21.92 -10.21
C LYS A 4 11.65 21.31 -9.20
N PRO A 5 10.43 21.86 -9.06
CA PRO A 5 9.45 21.30 -8.14
C PRO A 5 9.15 19.85 -8.52
N LEU A 6 9.13 18.97 -7.52
CA LEU A 6 8.83 17.56 -7.69
C LEU A 6 7.45 17.41 -8.31
N ARG A 7 7.39 16.81 -9.51
CA ARG A 7 6.13 16.46 -10.15
C ARG A 7 6.30 15.30 -11.13
N LEU A 8 5.64 14.19 -10.85
CA LEU A 8 5.55 13.06 -11.79
C LEU A 8 4.57 13.39 -12.94
N PRO A 9 4.75 12.79 -14.14
CA PRO A 9 3.82 12.99 -15.26
C PRO A 9 2.40 12.47 -14.98
N GLN A 10 2.24 11.56 -14.02
CA GLN A 10 0.96 11.05 -13.52
C GLN A 10 1.04 10.91 -11.99
N PRO A 11 -0.08 10.94 -11.25
CA PRO A 11 -0.07 10.80 -9.78
C PRO A 11 0.54 9.48 -9.30
N MET A 12 0.48 8.44 -10.14
CA MET A 12 1.01 7.11 -9.88
C MET A 12 1.72 6.61 -11.14
N LEU A 13 2.93 6.05 -10.98
CA LEU A 13 3.65 5.35 -12.03
C LEU A 13 3.94 3.92 -11.61
N THR A 14 3.95 3.02 -12.59
CA THR A 14 4.46 1.67 -12.41
C THR A 14 5.99 1.68 -12.53
N LEU A 15 6.63 0.89 -11.69
CA LEU A 15 8.08 0.67 -11.72
C LEU A 15 8.34 -0.76 -12.19
N ARG A 16 9.46 -0.95 -12.89
CA ARG A 16 9.91 -2.30 -13.22
C ARG A 16 10.43 -2.97 -11.94
N GLY A 17 9.66 -3.94 -11.44
CA GLY A 17 9.99 -4.71 -10.25
C GLY A 17 11.01 -5.81 -10.51
N GLY A 18 11.83 -6.13 -9.52
CA GLY A 18 12.76 -7.26 -9.52
C GLY A 18 13.46 -7.46 -8.16
N PRO A 19 14.28 -8.52 -7.99
CA PRO A 19 14.90 -8.83 -6.69
C PRO A 19 15.77 -7.71 -6.09
N MET A 20 16.38 -6.88 -6.96
CA MET A 20 17.20 -5.73 -6.58
C MET A 20 16.47 -4.38 -6.72
N ALA A 21 15.24 -4.40 -7.25
CA ALA A 21 14.41 -3.23 -7.55
C ALA A 21 12.97 -3.52 -7.06
N PRO A 22 12.74 -3.55 -5.75
CA PRO A 22 11.55 -4.18 -5.20
C PRO A 22 10.28 -3.32 -5.26
N ALA A 23 10.40 -1.99 -5.43
CA ALA A 23 9.25 -1.11 -5.59
C ALA A 23 8.47 -1.42 -6.87
N GLN A 24 7.15 -1.51 -6.76
CA GLN A 24 6.23 -1.81 -7.87
C GLN A 24 5.56 -0.54 -8.37
N PHE A 25 5.32 0.41 -7.47
CA PHE A 25 4.69 1.69 -7.79
C PHE A 25 5.40 2.83 -7.09
N VAL A 26 5.30 4.02 -7.68
CA VAL A 26 5.65 5.28 -7.02
C VAL A 26 4.49 6.26 -7.18
N PHE A 27 4.13 6.90 -6.08
CA PHE A 27 3.09 7.92 -6.02
C PHE A 27 3.70 9.29 -5.76
N ASP A 28 3.25 10.29 -6.51
CA ASP A 28 3.45 11.69 -6.16
C ASP A 28 2.38 12.11 -5.17
N ARG A 29 2.76 12.25 -3.89
CA ARG A 29 1.81 12.53 -2.81
C ARG A 29 1.18 13.92 -2.93
N GLY A 30 1.80 14.86 -3.65
CA GLY A 30 1.27 16.21 -3.82
C GLY A 30 0.09 16.27 -4.78
N GLN A 31 0.05 15.40 -5.80
CA GLN A 31 -1.01 15.41 -6.81
C GLN A 31 -2.42 15.07 -6.28
N PRO A 32 -2.61 14.07 -5.39
CA PRO A 32 -3.90 13.80 -4.77
C PRO A 32 -4.20 14.71 -3.55
N GLY A 33 -3.49 15.83 -3.37
CA GLY A 33 -3.72 16.77 -2.26
C GLY A 33 -2.99 16.42 -0.95
N GLY A 34 -2.05 15.46 -0.99
CA GLY A 34 -1.15 15.19 0.13
C GLY A 34 0.07 16.14 0.15
N PRO A 35 1.10 15.82 0.95
CA PRO A 35 2.27 16.67 1.09
C PRO A 35 3.04 16.83 -0.23
N ALA A 36 3.29 18.07 -0.65
CA ALA A 36 4.11 18.38 -1.81
C ALA A 36 5.59 17.97 -1.59
N GLY A 37 6.30 17.66 -2.67
CA GLY A 37 7.72 17.28 -2.59
C GLY A 37 7.98 15.87 -2.07
N GLN A 38 6.94 15.04 -1.88
CA GLN A 38 7.08 13.69 -1.35
C GLN A 38 6.65 12.62 -2.35
N LEU A 39 7.48 11.59 -2.48
CA LEU A 39 7.16 10.38 -3.21
C LEU A 39 6.92 9.23 -2.24
N ALA A 40 5.91 8.40 -2.52
CA ALA A 40 5.70 7.14 -1.81
C ALA A 40 5.96 5.98 -2.75
N PHE A 41 7.00 5.20 -2.45
CA PHE A 41 7.30 3.95 -3.16
C PHE A 41 6.58 2.80 -2.46
N VAL A 42 5.84 2.01 -3.23
CA VAL A 42 5.00 0.93 -2.73
C VAL A 42 5.47 -0.40 -3.31
N LEU A 43 5.59 -1.39 -2.44
CA LEU A 43 5.83 -2.78 -2.80
C LEU A 43 4.97 -3.69 -1.93
N SER A 44 4.49 -4.78 -2.52
CA SER A 44 3.84 -5.89 -1.84
C SER A 44 4.76 -7.11 -1.83
N ALA A 45 4.51 -8.07 -0.92
CA ALA A 45 5.32 -9.29 -0.78
C ALA A 45 6.83 -8.99 -0.68
N SER A 46 7.20 -8.14 0.28
CA SER A 46 8.58 -7.67 0.43
C SER A 46 9.56 -8.84 0.59
N PRO A 47 10.75 -8.77 -0.03
CA PRO A 47 11.81 -9.74 0.24
C PRO A 47 12.19 -9.72 1.73
N ASP A 48 12.70 -10.85 2.23
CA ASP A 48 13.18 -10.94 3.61
C ASP A 48 14.48 -10.14 3.78
N LEU A 49 14.32 -8.84 4.02
CA LEU A 49 15.38 -7.85 4.18
C LEU A 49 15.11 -7.00 5.42
N SER A 50 16.17 -6.45 5.99
CA SER A 50 16.02 -5.41 7.01
C SER A 50 15.35 -4.16 6.42
N ARG A 51 14.76 -3.34 7.28
CA ARG A 51 14.16 -2.05 6.91
C ARG A 51 15.17 -1.18 6.18
N GLU A 52 16.40 -1.16 6.65
CA GLU A 52 17.50 -0.35 6.13
C GLU A 52 17.88 -0.82 4.72
N ALA A 53 18.11 -2.12 4.54
CA ALA A 53 18.43 -2.70 3.25
C ALA A 53 17.30 -2.51 2.23
N LEU A 54 16.04 -2.64 2.66
CA LEU A 54 14.88 -2.37 1.81
C LEU A 54 14.83 -0.90 1.39
N THR A 55 15.04 0.02 2.33
CA THR A 55 15.06 1.47 2.09
C THR A 55 16.14 1.85 1.08
N GLU A 56 17.35 1.32 1.24
CA GLU A 56 18.46 1.59 0.32
C GLU A 56 18.17 1.06 -1.09
N ARG A 57 17.63 -0.16 -1.23
CA ARG A 57 17.27 -0.72 -2.54
C ARG A 57 16.19 0.10 -3.23
N VAL A 58 15.16 0.51 -2.51
CA VAL A 58 14.08 1.34 -3.04
C VAL A 58 14.60 2.72 -3.44
N LEU A 59 15.47 3.34 -2.64
CA LEU A 59 16.11 4.60 -3.01
C LEU A 59 16.94 4.45 -4.29
N ALA A 60 17.82 3.45 -4.36
CA ALA A 60 18.64 3.20 -5.54
C ALA A 60 17.79 3.00 -6.80
N GLN A 61 16.74 2.18 -6.71
CA GLN A 61 15.77 1.97 -7.78
C GLN A 61 15.08 3.28 -8.19
N GLY A 62 14.61 4.06 -7.22
CA GLY A 62 13.93 5.33 -7.48
C GLY A 62 14.83 6.33 -8.20
N ARG A 63 16.11 6.45 -7.78
CA ARG A 63 17.08 7.32 -8.45
C ARG A 63 17.28 6.93 -9.90
N GLN A 64 17.43 5.64 -10.18
CA GLN A 64 17.60 5.13 -11.54
C GLN A 64 16.32 5.32 -12.38
N ALA A 65 15.15 4.97 -11.85
CA ALA A 65 13.89 5.02 -12.58
C ALA A 65 13.43 6.45 -12.89
N LEU A 66 13.77 7.41 -12.02
CA LEU A 66 13.34 8.79 -12.14
C LEU A 66 14.41 9.74 -12.71
N ALA A 67 15.64 9.25 -12.95
CA ALA A 67 16.70 10.02 -13.61
C ALA A 67 16.27 10.63 -14.96
N PRO A 68 15.55 9.92 -15.86
CA PRO A 68 15.07 10.51 -17.12
C PRO A 68 14.12 11.71 -16.94
N LEU A 69 13.53 11.86 -15.75
CA LEU A 69 12.65 12.98 -15.40
C LEU A 69 13.38 14.12 -14.65
N GLY A 70 14.67 13.93 -14.35
CA GLY A 70 15.47 14.83 -13.51
C GLY A 70 15.06 14.81 -12.03
N LEU A 71 14.53 13.69 -11.54
CA LEU A 71 14.01 13.51 -10.18
C LEU A 71 14.79 12.43 -9.41
N ASP A 72 16.10 12.38 -9.61
CA ASP A 72 17.04 11.42 -9.02
C ASP A 72 17.60 11.86 -7.65
N ARG A 73 17.36 13.10 -7.22
CA ARG A 73 17.77 13.61 -5.91
C ARG A 73 16.78 13.20 -4.82
N LEU A 74 16.80 11.91 -4.47
CA LEU A 74 15.93 11.32 -3.46
C LEU A 74 16.63 11.15 -2.10
N GLN A 75 15.91 11.51 -1.04
CA GLN A 75 16.25 11.24 0.35
C GLN A 75 15.11 10.44 1.01
N ALA A 76 15.45 9.42 1.80
CA ALA A 76 14.45 8.71 2.58
C ALA A 76 13.90 9.61 3.70
N LEU A 77 12.58 9.74 3.75
CA LEU A 77 11.86 10.40 4.86
C LEU A 77 11.39 9.37 5.91
N GLY A 78 11.15 8.14 5.49
CA GLY A 78 10.71 7.07 6.35
C GLY A 78 10.32 5.84 5.54
N THR A 79 10.34 4.70 6.21
CA THR A 79 9.90 3.42 5.66
C THR A 79 8.84 2.87 6.59
N VAL A 80 7.72 2.41 6.04
CA VAL A 80 6.63 1.78 6.80
C VAL A 80 6.54 0.33 6.35
N ILE A 81 6.49 -0.59 7.32
CA ILE A 81 6.41 -2.03 7.06
C ILE A 81 5.25 -2.56 7.89
N GLU A 82 4.23 -3.08 7.23
CA GLU A 82 3.06 -3.65 7.88
C GLU A 82 2.93 -5.14 7.52
N LYS A 83 3.37 -6.02 8.43
CA LYS A 83 3.42 -7.47 8.18
C LYS A 83 2.05 -8.14 8.25
N ARG A 84 1.03 -7.45 8.78
CA ARG A 84 -0.32 -7.97 9.00
C ARG A 84 -1.38 -7.08 8.35
N ALA A 85 -1.03 -6.40 7.25
CA ALA A 85 -1.91 -5.43 6.60
C ALA A 85 -3.17 -6.06 6.00
N THR A 86 -3.10 -7.31 5.54
CA THR A 86 -4.20 -7.98 4.85
C THR A 86 -3.98 -9.50 4.81
N PHE A 87 -5.05 -10.28 4.57
CA PHE A 87 -4.94 -11.71 4.28
C PHE A 87 -4.51 -11.96 2.83
N ALA A 88 -3.89 -13.11 2.58
CA ALA A 88 -3.53 -13.52 1.21
C ALA A 88 -4.80 -13.83 0.41
N CYS A 89 -5.09 -13.06 -0.63
CA CYS A 89 -6.23 -13.27 -1.53
C CYS A 89 -5.98 -14.48 -2.46
N THR A 90 -5.99 -15.69 -1.90
CA THR A 90 -5.83 -16.92 -2.67
C THR A 90 -7.17 -17.40 -3.23
N PRO A 91 -7.19 -18.04 -4.42
CA PRO A 91 -8.41 -18.62 -4.96
C PRO A 91 -9.04 -19.63 -3.98
N GLY A 92 -10.36 -19.53 -3.77
CA GLY A 92 -11.12 -20.44 -2.91
C GLY A 92 -10.93 -20.23 -1.41
N LEU A 93 -10.21 -19.18 -0.97
CA LEU A 93 -10.03 -18.88 0.45
C LEU A 93 -11.39 -18.80 1.18
N GLN A 94 -11.55 -19.66 2.19
CA GLN A 94 -12.69 -19.61 3.10
C GLN A 94 -12.41 -18.56 4.19
N ARG A 95 -13.28 -17.55 4.29
CA ARG A 95 -13.20 -16.52 5.33
C ARG A 95 -14.20 -16.80 6.46
N PRO A 96 -13.93 -16.35 7.69
CA PRO A 96 -14.86 -16.53 8.81
C PRO A 96 -16.22 -15.89 8.52
N ALA A 97 -17.29 -16.57 8.93
CA ALA A 97 -18.65 -16.02 8.88
C ALA A 97 -18.83 -14.84 9.83
N GLN A 98 -19.80 -13.96 9.53
CA GLN A 98 -20.07 -12.75 10.30
C GLN A 98 -20.63 -13.03 11.71
N ARG A 99 -21.50 -14.02 11.87
CA ARG A 99 -22.04 -14.44 13.19
C ARG A 99 -21.16 -15.56 13.76
N LEU A 100 -20.53 -15.30 14.90
CA LEU A 100 -19.61 -16.26 15.53
C LEU A 100 -20.34 -17.16 16.53
N ILE A 101 -21.02 -16.53 17.49
CA ILE A 101 -21.86 -17.18 18.52
C ILE A 101 -23.04 -16.26 18.86
N THR A 102 -24.00 -16.76 19.63
CA THR A 102 -25.12 -15.93 20.12
C THR A 102 -24.58 -14.72 20.89
N GLY A 103 -25.03 -13.52 20.50
CA GLY A 103 -24.58 -12.26 21.11
C GLY A 103 -23.20 -11.76 20.67
N LEU A 104 -22.53 -12.44 19.72
CA LEU A 104 -21.23 -12.01 19.20
C LEU A 104 -21.16 -12.12 17.68
N SER A 105 -20.94 -10.98 17.03
CA SER A 105 -20.69 -10.88 15.59
C SER A 105 -19.31 -10.28 15.34
N ALA A 106 -18.67 -10.69 14.25
CA ALA A 106 -17.45 -10.08 13.74
C ALA A 106 -17.78 -9.19 12.55
N CYS A 107 -17.09 -8.06 12.44
CA CYS A 107 -17.05 -7.25 11.24
C CYS A 107 -15.61 -6.86 10.92
N GLY A 108 -15.34 -6.64 9.64
CA GLY A 108 -14.02 -6.28 9.15
C GLY A 108 -13.80 -6.81 7.74
N ASP A 109 -12.73 -6.37 7.12
CA ASP A 109 -12.39 -6.78 5.76
C ASP A 109 -11.98 -8.26 5.65
N TYR A 110 -11.58 -8.87 6.76
CA TYR A 110 -11.26 -10.29 6.91
C TYR A 110 -12.48 -11.21 7.05
N VAL A 111 -13.68 -10.67 7.30
CA VAL A 111 -14.92 -11.44 7.39
C VAL A 111 -15.42 -11.77 5.98
N GLU A 112 -16.15 -12.88 5.84
CA GLU A 112 -16.78 -13.26 4.59
C GLU A 112 -17.62 -12.10 4.00
N GLY A 113 -17.46 -11.86 2.70
CA GLY A 113 -18.08 -10.74 1.99
C GLY A 113 -17.77 -10.72 0.49
N PRO A 114 -18.32 -9.75 -0.25
CA PRO A 114 -18.17 -9.70 -1.71
C PRO A 114 -16.83 -9.12 -2.18
N TYR A 115 -16.13 -8.38 -1.32
CA TYR A 115 -14.83 -7.76 -1.63
C TYR A 115 -13.68 -8.53 -0.98
N PRO A 116 -12.46 -8.47 -1.55
CA PRO A 116 -11.24 -8.82 -0.83
C PRO A 116 -11.04 -7.87 0.37
N ALA A 117 -9.88 -7.94 1.03
CA ALA A 117 -9.56 -7.08 2.15
C ALA A 117 -9.45 -5.59 1.76
N THR A 118 -10.58 -4.90 1.65
CA THR A 118 -10.64 -3.48 1.30
C THR A 118 -11.37 -2.69 2.38
N LEU A 119 -11.17 -1.37 2.38
CA LEU A 119 -11.88 -0.47 3.30
C LEU A 119 -13.39 -0.53 3.07
N GLU A 120 -13.83 -0.62 1.81
CA GLU A 120 -15.24 -0.79 1.46
C GLU A 120 -15.79 -2.11 2.02
N GLY A 121 -15.03 -3.20 1.91
CA GLY A 121 -15.39 -4.49 2.51
C GLY A 121 -15.55 -4.41 4.03
N ALA A 122 -14.61 -3.76 4.72
CA ALA A 122 -14.71 -3.54 6.17
C ALA A 122 -15.96 -2.73 6.55
N VAL A 123 -16.20 -1.62 5.85
CA VAL A 123 -17.33 -0.71 6.14
C VAL A 123 -18.66 -1.42 5.90
N LEU A 124 -18.82 -2.11 4.77
CA LEU A 124 -20.04 -2.85 4.46
C LEU A 124 -20.30 -3.97 5.47
N SER A 125 -19.25 -4.71 5.85
CA SER A 125 -19.34 -5.73 6.90
C SER A 125 -19.80 -5.14 8.24
N ALA A 126 -19.25 -3.99 8.63
CA ALA A 126 -19.65 -3.30 9.87
C ALA A 126 -21.11 -2.83 9.82
N GLN A 127 -21.54 -2.22 8.72
CA GLN A 127 -22.92 -1.78 8.52
C GLN A 127 -23.90 -2.96 8.62
N ALA A 128 -23.56 -4.11 8.02
CA ALA A 128 -24.37 -5.32 8.10
C ALA A 128 -24.49 -5.87 9.53
N VAL A 129 -23.40 -5.82 10.32
CA VAL A 129 -23.45 -6.20 11.74
C VAL A 129 -24.36 -5.25 12.52
N VAL A 130 -24.13 -3.94 12.40
CA VAL A 130 -24.88 -2.92 13.15
C VAL A 130 -26.38 -2.99 12.85
N ALA A 131 -26.76 -3.20 11.58
CA ALA A 131 -28.16 -3.34 11.19
C ALA A 131 -28.84 -4.62 11.74
N ALA A 132 -28.05 -5.61 12.16
CA ALA A 132 -28.53 -6.87 12.72
C ALA A 132 -28.41 -6.95 14.25
N LEU A 133 -27.95 -5.87 14.90
CA LEU A 133 -28.01 -5.72 16.35
C LEU A 133 -29.41 -5.19 16.74
N ASP A 134 -30.06 -5.90 17.65
CA ASP A 134 -31.31 -5.45 18.30
C ASP A 134 -31.05 -4.31 19.29
#